data_AF-A0A4Q2LQD8-F1
#
_entry.id   AF-A0A4Q2LQD8-F1
#
_cell.length_a   1.000
_cell.length_b   1.000
_cell.length_c   1.000
_cell.angle_alpha   90.00
_cell.angle_beta   90.00
_cell.angle_gamma   90.00
#
_symmetry.space_group_name_H-M   'P 1'
#
loop_
_entity.id
_entity.type
_entity.pdbx_description
1 polymer ?
#
loop_
_entity_poly.entity_id
_entity_poly.type
_entity_poly.pdbx_seq_one_letter_code
_entity_poly.pdbx_strand_id
1 'polypeptide(L)'
;MRKRLVACCMLIFCLVLGVQIAEACTPAEWSFDTLSEEAAAVVYGKVLSAGKENREAIVEVIHYVGGREAPGTIHLPATVSSRRSEEDMCPDFSTTFVEGNACLIFLREDDAAPELLYRDRMTVLETTDGVALADMRGKQVEVSALLQQFAANHHLTVSEPASNADDWGKKGKGKLAVSTAIIIAVAAGTALGVRYILKRKVI
;
A
#
# COMPACT_ATOMS: atom_id res chain seq x y z
N MET A 1 -10.40 -65.30 -23.80
CA MET A 1 -9.20 -64.50 -23.46
C MET A 1 -9.23 -63.02 -23.88
N ARG A 2 -10.26 -62.49 -24.59
CA ARG A 2 -10.32 -61.07 -24.99
C ARG A 2 -10.75 -60.05 -23.90
N LYS A 3 -11.43 -60.49 -22.83
CA LYS A 3 -11.99 -59.59 -21.81
C LYS A 3 -10.97 -59.05 -20.80
N ARG A 4 -9.77 -59.62 -20.70
CA ARG A 4 -8.73 -59.18 -19.75
C ARG A 4 -7.82 -58.07 -20.31
N LEU A 5 -7.78 -57.86 -21.62
CA LEU A 5 -6.93 -56.83 -22.24
C LEU A 5 -7.57 -55.43 -22.19
N VAL A 6 -8.90 -55.33 -22.24
CA VAL A 6 -9.61 -54.04 -22.26
C VAL A 6 -9.54 -53.31 -20.92
N ALA A 7 -9.54 -54.04 -19.80
CA ALA A 7 -9.44 -53.47 -18.46
C ALA A 7 -8.05 -52.86 -18.18
N CYS A 8 -6.99 -53.38 -18.80
CA CYS A 8 -5.63 -52.89 -18.60
C CYS A 8 -5.39 -51.56 -19.34
N CYS A 9 -6.02 -51.35 -20.50
CA CYS A 9 -5.88 -50.10 -21.26
C CYS A 9 -6.67 -48.92 -20.65
N MET A 10 -7.80 -49.16 -19.96
CA MET A 10 -8.54 -48.08 -19.28
C MET A 10 -7.76 -47.49 -18.09
N LEU A 11 -7.06 -48.33 -17.32
CA LEU A 11 -6.27 -47.88 -16.16
C LEU A 11 -5.08 -46.99 -16.56
N ILE A 12 -4.47 -47.26 -17.71
CA ILE A 12 -3.36 -46.43 -18.24
C ILE A 12 -3.89 -45.08 -18.73
N PHE A 13 -5.08 -45.04 -19.36
CA PHE A 13 -5.67 -43.79 -19.85
C PHE A 13 -6.10 -42.85 -18.71
N CYS A 14 -6.55 -43.39 -17.57
CA CYS A 14 -6.86 -42.60 -16.37
C CYS A 14 -5.61 -42.00 -15.69
N LEU A 15 -4.44 -42.66 -15.78
CA LEU A 15 -3.19 -42.14 -15.22
C LEU A 15 -2.57 -41.00 -16.05
N VAL A 16 -2.89 -40.91 -17.35
CA VAL A 16 -2.35 -39.89 -18.26
C VAL A 16 -3.21 -38.62 -18.31
N LEU A 17 -4.49 -38.69 -17.90
CA LEU A 17 -5.45 -37.59 -18.08
C LEU A 17 -5.60 -36.61 -16.90
N GLY A 18 -4.85 -36.74 -15.82
CA GLY A 18 -5.16 -35.89 -14.66
C GLY A 18 -4.16 -35.91 -13.54
N VAL A 19 -2.88 -35.65 -13.83
CA VAL A 19 -2.07 -34.99 -12.80
C VAL A 19 -2.51 -33.52 -12.80
N GLN A 20 -3.65 -33.23 -12.16
CA GLN A 20 -3.90 -31.87 -11.73
C GLN A 20 -2.90 -31.59 -10.62
N ILE A 21 -1.81 -30.91 -10.99
CA ILE A 21 -0.92 -30.33 -10.00
C ILE A 21 -1.78 -29.30 -9.28
N ALA A 22 -2.25 -29.67 -8.09
CA ALA A 22 -2.85 -28.71 -7.17
C ALA A 22 -1.71 -27.77 -6.74
N GLU A 23 -1.52 -26.68 -7.47
CA GLU A 23 -0.67 -25.59 -7.02
C GLU A 23 -1.36 -24.95 -5.83
N ALA A 24 -0.86 -25.26 -4.63
CA ALA A 24 -1.32 -24.65 -3.41
C ALA A 24 -0.79 -23.21 -3.36
N CYS A 25 -1.64 -22.25 -3.74
CA CYS A 25 -1.34 -20.84 -3.60
C CYS A 25 -1.21 -20.49 -2.12
N THR A 26 0.00 -20.13 -1.69
CA THR A 26 0.28 -19.72 -0.32
C THR A 26 0.78 -18.28 -0.36
N PRO A 27 0.22 -17.37 0.45
CA PRO A 27 0.77 -16.01 0.55
C PRO A 27 2.21 -16.05 1.07
N ALA A 28 2.97 -14.98 0.82
CA ALA A 28 4.27 -14.81 1.46
C ALA A 28 4.12 -14.89 2.99
N GLU A 29 5.02 -15.60 3.66
CA GLU A 29 5.01 -15.67 5.12
C GLU A 29 5.12 -14.27 5.74
N TRP A 30 4.29 -13.99 6.75
CA TRP A 30 4.34 -12.74 7.48
C TRP A 30 3.99 -12.95 8.95
N SER A 31 4.55 -12.06 9.78
CA SER A 31 4.25 -11.92 11.20
C SER A 31 4.43 -10.47 11.60
N PHE A 32 3.83 -10.06 12.71
CA PHE A 32 4.04 -8.74 13.30
C PHE A 32 5.52 -8.49 13.55
N ASP A 33 6.25 -9.49 14.07
CA ASP A 33 7.69 -9.34 14.36
C ASP A 33 8.49 -9.05 13.08
N THR A 34 8.22 -9.76 11.99
CA THR A 34 8.86 -9.53 10.68
C THR A 34 8.51 -8.15 10.10
N LEU A 35 7.23 -7.79 10.10
CA LEU A 35 6.78 -6.48 9.61
C LEU A 35 7.34 -5.35 10.47
N SER A 36 7.40 -5.56 11.78
CA SER A 36 7.95 -4.62 12.75
C SER A 36 9.44 -4.42 12.56
N GLU A 37 10.21 -5.46 12.27
CA GLU A 37 11.66 -5.35 12.08
C GLU A 37 12.03 -4.50 10.85
N GLU A 38 11.25 -4.62 9.78
CA GLU A 38 11.55 -3.95 8.51
C GLU A 38 10.91 -2.56 8.34
N ALA A 39 9.86 -2.24 9.12
CA ALA A 39 9.18 -0.95 9.04
C ALA A 39 9.93 0.16 9.77
N ALA A 40 9.89 1.37 9.19
CA ALA A 40 10.36 2.58 9.84
C ALA A 40 9.33 3.18 10.80
N ALA A 41 8.04 2.97 10.51
CA ALA A 41 6.94 3.46 11.34
C ALA A 41 5.69 2.57 11.24
N VAL A 42 4.82 2.70 12.25
CA VAL A 42 3.51 2.07 12.30
C VAL A 42 2.44 3.12 12.58
N VAL A 43 1.39 3.13 11.76
CA VAL A 43 0.19 3.95 11.92
C VAL A 43 -0.94 3.04 12.40
N TYR A 44 -1.58 3.37 13.51
CA TYR A 44 -2.90 2.84 13.84
C TYR A 44 -3.94 3.90 13.47
N GLY A 45 -4.86 3.55 12.58
CA GLY A 45 -5.82 4.52 12.08
C GLY A 45 -7.05 3.89 11.43
N LYS A 46 -8.04 4.73 11.15
CA LYS A 46 -9.27 4.36 10.48
C LYS A 46 -9.23 4.75 9.01
N VAL A 47 -9.56 3.83 8.12
CA VAL A 47 -9.68 4.12 6.69
C VAL A 47 -10.91 5.02 6.49
N LEU A 48 -10.68 6.28 6.13
CA LEU A 48 -11.73 7.25 5.82
C LEU A 48 -12.31 7.06 4.43
N SER A 49 -11.48 6.68 3.46
CA SER A 49 -11.91 6.36 2.11
C SER A 49 -10.92 5.42 1.44
N ALA A 50 -11.44 4.59 0.54
CA ALA A 50 -10.65 3.72 -0.31
C ALA A 50 -10.79 4.14 -1.79
N GLY A 51 -9.66 4.21 -2.50
CA GLY A 51 -9.60 4.60 -3.90
C GLY A 51 -9.82 3.45 -4.87
N LYS A 52 -9.28 3.58 -6.08
CA LYS A 52 -9.46 2.59 -7.17
C LYS A 52 -9.20 1.16 -6.68
N GLU A 53 -10.20 0.29 -6.83
CA GLU A 53 -10.14 -1.14 -6.46
C GLU A 53 -9.69 -1.38 -5.02
N ASN A 54 -9.95 -0.44 -4.11
CA ASN A 54 -9.52 -0.50 -2.72
C ASN A 54 -7.99 -0.55 -2.54
N ARG A 55 -7.23 0.01 -3.49
CA ARG A 55 -5.75 -0.02 -3.48
C ARG A 55 -5.10 1.25 -2.95
N GLU A 56 -5.83 2.36 -2.92
CA GLU A 56 -5.38 3.62 -2.32
C GLU A 56 -6.25 3.88 -1.10
N ALA A 57 -5.75 4.60 -0.11
CA ALA A 57 -6.54 4.94 1.07
C ALA A 57 -6.19 6.31 1.65
N ILE A 58 -7.20 6.96 2.23
CA ILE A 58 -7.03 8.08 3.14
C ILE A 58 -7.32 7.54 4.54
N VAL A 59 -6.42 7.80 5.48
CA VAL A 59 -6.48 7.25 6.84
C VAL A 59 -6.50 8.40 7.85
N GLU A 60 -7.47 8.35 8.76
CA GLU A 60 -7.49 9.12 10.00
C GLU A 60 -6.56 8.44 11.00
N VAL A 61 -5.51 9.13 11.42
CA VAL A 61 -4.53 8.61 12.36
C VAL A 61 -5.11 8.67 13.78
N ILE A 62 -5.09 7.55 14.49
CA ILE A 62 -5.47 7.46 15.90
C ILE A 62 -4.20 7.49 16.74
N HIS A 63 -3.27 6.56 16.47
CA HIS A 63 -1.95 6.50 17.11
C HIS A 63 -0.86 6.27 16.06
N TYR A 64 0.35 6.69 16.39
CA TYR A 64 1.49 6.59 15.52
C TYR A 64 2.75 6.25 16.31
N VAL A 65 3.65 5.48 15.69
CA VAL A 65 4.98 5.21 16.20
C VAL A 65 5.97 5.34 15.04
N GLY A 66 6.87 6.32 15.11
CA GLY A 66 7.86 6.58 14.06
C GLY A 66 8.82 7.68 14.48
N GLY A 67 9.73 8.06 13.57
CA GLY A 67 10.79 9.03 13.86
C GLY A 67 10.34 10.50 13.78
N ARG A 68 9.11 10.76 13.33
CA ARG A 68 8.54 12.09 13.13
C ARG A 68 7.18 12.25 13.77
N GLU A 69 6.64 13.47 13.77
CA GLU A 69 5.25 13.68 14.15
C GLU A 69 4.34 13.42 12.95
N ALA A 70 3.40 12.47 13.10
CA ALA A 70 2.40 12.20 12.07
C ALA A 70 1.23 13.20 12.13
N PRO A 71 0.66 13.58 10.98
CA PRO A 71 -0.55 14.39 10.92
C PRO A 71 -1.79 13.57 11.28
N GLY A 72 -2.91 14.26 11.52
CA GLY A 72 -4.20 13.60 11.73
C GLY A 72 -4.72 12.83 10.51
N THR A 73 -4.25 13.17 9.30
CA THR A 73 -4.67 12.51 8.06
C THR A 73 -3.46 12.13 7.20
N ILE A 74 -3.44 10.88 6.73
CA ILE A 74 -2.42 10.35 5.81
C ILE A 74 -3.09 9.85 4.54
N HIS A 75 -2.57 10.27 3.37
CA HIS A 75 -2.93 9.70 2.08
C HIS A 75 -1.89 8.63 1.69
N LEU A 76 -2.30 7.37 1.72
CA LEU A 76 -1.43 6.25 1.40
C LEU A 76 -1.27 6.08 -0.12
N PRO A 77 -0.07 5.69 -0.60
CA PRO A 77 0.13 5.34 -1.99
C PRO A 77 -0.61 4.04 -2.33
N ALA A 78 -0.82 3.79 -3.64
CA ALA A 78 -1.48 2.59 -4.10
C ALA A 78 -0.70 1.30 -3.75
N THR A 79 -1.40 0.27 -3.25
CA THR A 79 -0.93 -1.12 -3.30
C THR A 79 -1.00 -1.66 -4.74
N VAL A 80 -0.35 -2.79 -4.97
CA VAL A 80 -0.25 -3.48 -6.26
C VAL A 80 -0.68 -4.92 -6.05
N SER A 81 -1.40 -5.49 -7.02
CA SER A 81 -1.76 -6.90 -6.97
C SER A 81 -0.54 -7.80 -6.80
N SER A 82 -0.64 -8.83 -5.97
CA SER A 82 0.40 -9.86 -5.87
C SER A 82 0.40 -10.80 -7.09
N ARG A 83 -0.65 -10.75 -7.92
CA ARG A 83 -0.78 -11.57 -9.13
C ARG A 83 0.15 -11.05 -10.21
N ARG A 84 0.84 -11.96 -10.89
CA ARG A 84 1.79 -11.59 -11.96
C ARG A 84 1.10 -11.32 -13.29
N SER A 85 -0.07 -11.91 -13.51
CA SER A 85 -0.92 -11.72 -14.69
C SER A 85 -2.39 -11.90 -14.34
N GLU A 86 -3.29 -11.47 -15.23
CA GLU A 86 -4.73 -11.69 -15.08
C GLU A 86 -5.13 -13.17 -15.21
N GLU A 87 -4.24 -14.00 -15.78
CA GLU A 87 -4.41 -15.45 -15.95
C GLU A 87 -3.92 -16.24 -14.73
N ASP A 88 -3.28 -15.57 -13.77
CA ASP A 88 -2.76 -16.21 -12.55
C ASP A 88 -3.92 -16.83 -11.76
N MET A 89 -3.88 -18.15 -11.56
CA MET A 89 -4.92 -18.88 -10.84
C MET A 89 -4.86 -18.61 -9.34
N CYS A 90 -3.73 -18.09 -8.84
CA CYS A 90 -3.61 -17.72 -7.44
C CYS A 90 -4.39 -16.44 -7.13
N PRO A 91 -5.04 -16.39 -5.95
CA PRO A 91 -5.73 -15.19 -5.53
C PRO A 91 -4.71 -14.10 -5.23
N ASP A 92 -5.21 -12.88 -5.20
CA ASP A 92 -4.42 -11.75 -4.78
C ASP A 92 -4.30 -11.71 -3.25
N PHE A 93 -3.07 -11.77 -2.76
CA PHE A 93 -2.74 -11.75 -1.33
C PHE A 93 -2.18 -10.39 -0.88
N SER A 94 -2.13 -9.41 -1.77
CA SER A 94 -1.71 -8.07 -1.43
C SER A 94 -2.80 -7.32 -0.68
N THR A 95 -2.39 -6.32 0.10
CA THR A 95 -3.29 -5.52 0.92
C THR A 95 -4.31 -4.74 0.09
N THR A 96 -5.59 -4.83 0.45
CA THR A 96 -6.65 -3.90 0.06
C THR A 96 -7.18 -3.17 1.28
N PHE A 97 -7.73 -1.98 1.08
CA PHE A 97 -8.26 -1.13 2.14
C PHE A 97 -9.79 -1.17 2.17
N VAL A 98 -10.37 -1.33 3.34
CA VAL A 98 -11.82 -1.32 3.52
C VAL A 98 -12.22 -0.05 4.26
N GLU A 99 -13.05 0.78 3.61
CA GLU A 99 -13.55 2.01 4.21
C GLU A 99 -14.28 1.73 5.53
N GLY A 100 -13.99 2.54 6.55
CA GLY A 100 -14.54 2.40 7.89
C GLY A 100 -13.76 1.46 8.80
N ASN A 101 -12.90 0.59 8.27
CA ASN A 101 -12.11 -0.33 9.10
C ASN A 101 -10.94 0.39 9.76
N ALA A 102 -10.66 0.01 11.01
CA ALA A 102 -9.44 0.38 11.70
C ALA A 102 -8.34 -0.63 11.37
N CYS A 103 -7.10 -0.15 11.22
CA CYS A 103 -5.98 -0.97 10.79
C CYS A 103 -4.63 -0.47 11.33
N LEU A 104 -3.68 -1.39 11.45
CA LEU A 104 -2.27 -1.11 11.68
C LEU A 104 -1.54 -1.14 10.34
N ILE A 105 -0.97 -0.01 9.92
CA ILE A 105 -0.28 0.16 8.63
C ILE A 105 1.22 0.29 8.89
N PHE A 106 2.00 -0.55 8.23
CA PHE A 106 3.47 -0.52 8.31
C PHE A 106 4.01 0.34 7.16
N LEU A 107 4.86 1.30 7.51
CA LEU A 107 5.48 2.23 6.57
C LEU A 107 6.97 1.93 6.43
N ARG A 108 7.46 1.97 5.19
CA ARG A 108 8.88 1.97 4.86
C ARG A 108 9.51 3.34 5.13
N GLU A 109 8.77 4.40 4.82
CA GLU A 109 9.18 5.80 5.01
C GLU A 109 8.02 6.59 5.61
N ASP A 110 8.34 7.44 6.58
CA ASP A 110 7.39 8.15 7.45
C ASP A 110 7.48 9.68 7.32
N ASP A 111 7.58 10.15 6.08
CA ASP A 111 7.66 11.57 5.75
C ASP A 111 6.42 12.10 5.01
N ALA A 112 6.53 13.32 4.46
CA ALA A 112 5.43 13.98 3.76
C ALA A 112 4.92 13.19 2.52
N ALA A 113 5.67 12.21 2.03
CA ALA A 113 5.31 11.31 0.94
C ALA A 113 5.49 9.85 1.39
N PRO A 114 4.64 9.34 2.31
CA PRO A 114 4.87 8.08 2.97
C PRO A 114 4.83 6.90 1.99
N GLU A 115 5.65 5.89 2.28
CA GLU A 115 5.72 4.66 1.51
C GLU A 115 5.25 3.47 2.34
N LEU A 116 4.40 2.61 1.77
CA LEU A 116 4.01 1.35 2.41
C LEU A 116 5.23 0.42 2.53
N LEU A 117 5.31 -0.35 3.62
CA LEU A 117 6.39 -1.32 3.81
C LEU A 117 6.51 -2.25 2.59
N TYR A 118 5.38 -2.81 2.15
CA TYR A 118 5.29 -3.51 0.88
C TYR A 118 4.06 -3.10 0.09
N ARG A 119 4.19 -3.08 -1.24
CA ARG A 119 3.07 -2.75 -2.13
C ARG A 119 2.33 -3.98 -2.63
N ASP A 120 2.98 -5.13 -2.71
CA ASP A 120 2.52 -6.35 -3.38
C ASP A 120 2.13 -7.50 -2.43
N ARG A 121 2.09 -7.26 -1.12
CA ARG A 121 1.80 -8.26 -0.08
C ARG A 121 1.21 -7.62 1.18
N MET A 122 1.20 -8.36 2.28
CA MET A 122 0.73 -7.90 3.58
C MET A 122 1.56 -6.72 4.08
N THR A 123 0.94 -5.55 4.25
CA THR A 123 1.56 -4.35 4.84
C THR A 123 0.62 -3.67 5.85
N VAL A 124 -0.58 -4.21 6.02
CA VAL A 124 -1.63 -3.69 6.89
C VAL A 124 -2.27 -4.84 7.63
N LEU A 125 -2.45 -4.70 8.94
CA LEU A 125 -3.22 -5.64 9.75
C LEU A 125 -4.57 -5.01 10.05
N GLU A 126 -5.65 -5.63 9.56
CA GLU A 126 -6.99 -5.21 9.95
C GLU A 126 -7.21 -5.45 11.44
N THR A 127 -7.98 -4.55 12.04
CA THR A 127 -8.30 -4.61 13.47
C THR A 127 -9.80 -4.69 13.67
N THR A 128 -10.23 -5.50 14.62
CA THR A 128 -11.63 -5.61 15.05
C THR A 128 -11.66 -5.49 16.56
N ASP A 129 -12.46 -4.55 17.07
CA ASP A 129 -12.60 -4.29 18.51
C ASP A 129 -11.27 -4.09 19.25
N GLY A 130 -10.29 -3.44 18.60
CA GLY A 130 -8.97 -3.16 19.18
C GLY A 130 -7.98 -4.34 19.12
N VAL A 131 -8.33 -5.44 18.47
CA VAL A 131 -7.49 -6.63 18.31
C VAL A 131 -7.07 -6.81 16.85
N ALA A 132 -5.81 -7.21 16.64
CA ALA A 132 -5.26 -7.51 15.32
C ALA A 132 -4.76 -8.96 15.24
N LEU A 133 -4.74 -9.52 14.02
CA LEU A 133 -4.02 -10.77 13.73
C LEU A 133 -2.52 -10.47 13.63
N ALA A 134 -1.76 -10.97 14.60
CA ALA A 134 -0.31 -10.75 14.70
C ALA A 134 0.51 -11.73 13.85
N ASP A 135 -0.06 -12.84 13.37
CA ASP A 135 0.62 -13.76 12.46
C ASP A 135 -0.35 -14.59 11.61
N MET A 136 0.20 -15.27 10.60
CA MET A 136 -0.54 -16.18 9.73
C MET A 136 -1.11 -17.42 10.44
N ARG A 137 -0.69 -17.71 11.68
CA ARG A 137 -1.20 -18.84 12.47
C ARG A 137 -2.47 -18.46 13.23
N GLY A 138 -2.92 -17.21 13.12
CA GLY A 138 -4.16 -16.74 13.73
C GLY A 138 -3.96 -16.17 15.14
N LYS A 139 -2.73 -15.86 15.55
CA LYS A 139 -2.48 -15.24 16.86
C LYS A 139 -3.14 -13.87 16.90
N GLN A 140 -4.04 -13.67 17.85
CA GLN A 140 -4.72 -12.40 18.08
C GLN A 140 -4.06 -11.63 19.24
N VAL A 141 -3.82 -10.35 19.04
CA VAL A 141 -3.15 -9.49 20.03
C VAL A 141 -3.80 -8.10 20.03
N GLU A 142 -3.93 -7.51 21.21
CA GLU A 142 -4.37 -6.12 21.38
C GLU A 142 -3.47 -5.15 20.62
N VAL A 143 -4.08 -4.24 19.87
CA VAL A 143 -3.39 -3.21 19.07
C VAL A 143 -2.49 -2.35 19.96
N SER A 144 -2.94 -2.00 21.15
CA SER A 144 -2.14 -1.23 22.11
C SER A 144 -0.85 -1.96 22.51
N ALA A 145 -0.91 -3.28 22.70
CA ALA A 145 0.26 -4.10 23.00
C ALA A 145 1.22 -4.17 21.81
N LEU A 146 0.69 -4.30 20.58
CA LEU A 146 1.49 -4.29 19.36
C LEU A 146 2.21 -2.94 19.15
N LEU A 147 1.51 -1.82 19.34
CA LEU A 147 2.12 -0.49 19.24
C LEU A 147 3.23 -0.28 20.28
N GLN A 148 3.01 -0.72 21.52
CA GLN A 148 4.03 -0.65 22.58
C GLN A 148 5.23 -1.57 22.28
N GLN A 149 4.98 -2.76 21.73
CA GLN A 149 6.04 -3.67 21.30
C GLN A 149 6.89 -3.03 20.19
N PHE A 150 6.27 -2.45 19.16
CA PHE A 150 6.99 -1.72 18.10
C PHE A 150 7.81 -0.57 18.68
N ALA A 151 7.18 0.27 19.52
CA ALA A 151 7.83 1.41 20.16
C ALA A 151 9.06 0.98 20.99
N ALA A 152 8.94 -0.08 21.79
CA ALA A 152 10.04 -0.60 22.59
C ALA A 152 11.18 -1.14 21.74
N ASN A 153 10.87 -1.92 20.69
CA ASN A 153 11.86 -2.51 19.80
C ASN A 153 12.67 -1.46 19.02
N HIS A 154 12.04 -0.32 18.72
CA HIS A 154 12.65 0.77 17.95
C HIS A 154 13.13 1.95 18.79
N HIS A 155 13.00 1.89 20.12
CA HIS A 155 13.29 3.00 21.04
C HIS A 155 12.51 4.29 20.72
N LEU A 156 11.26 4.13 20.30
CA LEU A 156 10.32 5.20 19.97
C LEU A 156 9.22 5.28 21.04
N THR A 157 8.33 6.25 20.88
CA THR A 157 7.14 6.41 21.73
C THR A 157 5.88 6.33 20.91
N VAL A 158 4.82 5.76 21.48
CA VAL A 158 3.47 5.86 20.91
C VAL A 158 2.96 7.28 21.11
N SER A 159 2.58 7.94 20.02
CA SER A 159 2.06 9.31 20.03
C SER A 159 0.69 9.39 19.36
N GLU A 160 -0.09 10.37 19.77
CA GLU A 160 -1.26 10.85 19.02
C GLU A 160 -0.81 11.71 17.82
N PRO A 161 -1.65 11.88 16.78
CA PRO A 161 -1.31 12.78 15.68
C PRO A 161 -1.15 14.22 16.14
N ALA A 162 -0.21 14.93 15.51
CA ALA A 162 -0.02 16.36 15.73
C ALA A 162 -1.20 17.15 15.15
N SER A 163 -1.81 18.00 15.97
CA SER A 163 -3.00 18.77 15.63
C SER A 163 -2.78 19.89 14.60
N ASN A 164 -1.52 20.23 14.32
CA ASN A 164 -1.09 21.31 13.43
C ASN A 164 -0.15 20.83 12.31
N ALA A 165 0.05 19.53 12.14
CA ALA A 165 0.88 18.99 11.06
C ALA A 165 0.11 18.93 9.73
N ASP A 166 0.81 19.21 8.63
CA ASP A 166 0.25 19.11 7.29
C ASP A 166 -0.03 17.64 6.91
N ASP A 167 -1.17 17.38 6.29
CA ASP A 167 -1.52 16.04 5.79
C ASP A 167 -0.45 15.45 4.88
N TRP A 168 -0.10 14.20 5.13
CA TRP A 168 0.91 13.47 4.36
C TRP A 168 0.33 12.86 3.09
N GLY A 169 1.17 12.67 2.07
CA GLY A 169 0.83 11.96 0.85
C GLY A 169 -0.17 12.69 -0.05
N LYS A 170 -0.59 13.92 0.31
CA LYS A 170 -1.30 14.80 -0.62
C LYS A 170 -0.38 15.02 -1.81
N LYS A 171 -0.62 14.29 -2.91
CA LYS A 171 0.00 14.58 -4.19
C LYS A 171 -0.32 16.03 -4.53
N GLY A 172 0.64 16.90 -4.27
CA GLY A 172 0.52 18.29 -4.62
C GLY A 172 0.26 18.39 -6.12
N LYS A 173 -0.85 19.03 -6.46
CA LYS A 173 -0.98 19.88 -7.65
C LYS A 173 0.14 20.96 -7.76
N GLY A 174 1.15 20.94 -6.87
CA GLY A 174 2.27 21.87 -6.79
C GLY A 174 3.40 21.63 -7.79
N LYS A 175 3.59 20.41 -8.34
CA LYS A 175 4.60 20.22 -9.41
C LYS A 175 4.12 20.69 -10.80
N LEU A 176 2.80 20.75 -11.03
CA LEU A 176 2.24 21.34 -12.26
C LEU A 176 2.12 22.86 -12.19
N ALA A 177 1.84 23.45 -11.02
CA ALA A 177 1.64 24.89 -10.91
C ALA A 177 2.94 25.69 -11.17
N VAL A 178 4.08 25.21 -10.67
CA VAL A 178 5.38 25.91 -10.86
C VAL A 178 5.89 25.79 -12.29
N SER A 179 5.72 24.62 -12.94
CA SER A 179 6.13 24.42 -14.33
C SER A 179 5.21 25.15 -15.33
N THR A 180 3.90 25.23 -15.06
CA THR A 180 2.96 25.99 -15.91
C THR A 180 3.16 27.50 -15.75
N ALA A 181 3.43 28.01 -14.55
CA ALA A 181 3.72 29.42 -14.32
C ALA A 181 4.99 29.89 -15.04
N ILE A 182 6.04 29.05 -15.07
CA ILE A 182 7.28 29.35 -15.81
C ILE A 182 7.03 29.37 -17.32
N ILE A 183 6.25 28.42 -17.86
CA ILE A 183 5.93 28.39 -19.31
C ILE A 183 5.10 29.63 -19.72
N ILE A 184 4.13 30.04 -18.90
CA ILE A 184 3.33 31.25 -19.17
C ILE A 184 4.21 32.52 -19.07
N ALA A 185 5.11 32.60 -18.09
CA ALA A 185 6.02 33.75 -17.96
C ALA A 185 7.00 33.87 -19.13
N VAL A 186 7.54 32.75 -19.63
CA VAL A 186 8.43 32.72 -20.80
C VAL A 186 7.65 33.05 -22.10
N ALA A 187 6.42 32.56 -22.25
CA ALA A 187 5.57 32.89 -23.39
C ALA A 187 5.15 34.37 -23.40
N ALA A 188 4.82 34.94 -22.24
CA ALA A 188 4.50 36.36 -22.11
C ALA A 188 5.71 37.27 -22.38
N GLY A 189 6.90 36.89 -21.88
CA GLY A 189 8.15 37.62 -22.10
C GLY A 189 8.57 37.65 -23.58
N THR A 190 8.46 36.52 -24.28
CA THR A 190 8.78 36.44 -25.71
C THR A 190 7.78 37.19 -26.59
N ALA A 191 6.47 37.12 -26.28
CA ALA A 191 5.45 37.87 -27.00
C ALA A 191 5.62 39.40 -26.86
N LEU A 192 5.96 39.87 -25.66
CA LEU A 192 6.25 41.30 -25.41
C LEU A 192 7.54 41.75 -26.10
N GLY A 193 8.59 40.93 -26.07
CA GLY A 193 9.86 41.21 -26.76
C GLY A 193 9.70 41.32 -28.28
N VAL A 194 8.96 40.40 -28.90
CA VAL A 194 8.67 40.42 -30.34
C VAL A 194 7.83 41.65 -30.72
N ARG A 195 6.83 42.01 -29.92
CA ARG A 195 6.00 43.20 -30.16
C ARG A 195 6.79 44.50 -30.03
N TYR A 196 7.76 44.57 -29.11
CA TYR A 196 8.66 45.73 -28.97
C TYR A 196 9.60 45.88 -30.17
N ILE A 197 10.19 44.78 -30.66
CA ILE A 197 11.07 44.79 -31.85
C ILE A 197 10.30 45.17 -33.11
N LEU A 198 9.08 44.67 -33.29
CA LEU A 198 8.23 45.01 -34.45
C LEU A 198 7.82 46.48 -34.43
N LYS A 199 7.48 47.06 -33.27
CA LYS A 199 7.18 48.50 -33.18
C LYS A 199 8.38 49.40 -33.48
N ARG A 200 9.60 48.96 -33.15
CA ARG A 200 10.82 49.75 -33.37
C ARG A 200 11.28 49.78 -34.85
N LYS A 201 10.82 48.82 -35.68
CA LYS A 201 11.13 48.77 -37.12
C LYS A 201 10.15 49.55 -38.01
N VAL A 202 9.08 50.12 -37.44
CA VAL A 202 8.02 50.85 -38.16
C VAL A 202 8.15 52.38 -37.97
N ILE A 203 9.30 52.85 -37.47
CA ILE A 203 9.68 54.27 -37.45
C ILE A 203 10.93 54.44 -38.30
#